data_AF-A0A812UF92-F1
#
_entry.id   AF-A0A812UF92-F1
#
_cell.length_a   1.000
_cell.length_b   1.000
_cell.length_c   1.000
_cell.angle_alpha   90.00
_cell.angle_beta   90.00
_cell.angle_gamma   90.00
#
_symmetry.space_group_name_H-M   'P 1'
#
loop_
_entity.id
_entity.type
_entity.pdbx_description
1 polymer ?
#
loop_
_entity_poly.entity_id
_entity_poly.type
_entity_poly.pdbx_seq_one_letter_code
_entity_poly.pdbx_strand_id
1 'polypeptide(L)'
;MSGNKMMRSAKRGFGPLPAHWLSEQFTVVDAGYGQIAFYNARWRRFIRISGSNLKTTSTRAATNLPGHWASPRFTVFPAGHGTFAFHNTDANRFIRMTDKVMDSSATKDPQNLPDSWSWERFKIVVVSEATQKADDVSWSFD
;
A
#
# COMPACT_ATOMS: atom_id res chain seq x y z
N MET A 1 -6.10 11.63 1.83
CA MET A 1 -6.54 11.47 0.43
C MET A 1 -7.26 12.72 -0.02
N SER A 2 -7.14 13.15 -1.28
CA SER A 2 -7.90 14.29 -1.83
C SER A 2 -8.56 13.88 -3.15
N GLY A 3 -9.89 13.81 -3.16
CA GLY A 3 -10.64 13.16 -4.23
C GLY A 3 -10.19 11.70 -4.42
N ASN A 4 -9.79 11.35 -5.63
CA ASN A 4 -9.23 10.02 -5.94
C ASN A 4 -7.70 9.95 -5.89
N LYS A 5 -7.00 11.02 -5.47
CA LYS A 5 -5.54 11.08 -5.42
C LYS A 5 -5.01 10.73 -4.03
N MET A 6 -3.92 9.97 -3.99
CA MET A 6 -3.15 9.73 -2.78
C MET A 6 -2.21 10.91 -2.52
N MET A 7 -2.25 11.42 -1.29
CA MET A 7 -1.46 12.56 -0.84
C MET A 7 -0.67 12.15 0.40
N ARG A 8 0.47 12.79 0.62
CA ARG A 8 1.21 12.65 1.88
C ARG A 8 0.58 13.52 2.97
N SER A 9 0.69 13.07 4.21
CA SER A 9 0.40 13.90 5.39
C SER A 9 1.62 14.79 5.73
N ALA A 10 1.47 15.62 6.77
CA ALA A 10 2.58 16.34 7.36
C ALA A 10 3.67 15.36 7.84
N LYS A 11 4.94 15.74 7.70
CA LYS A 11 6.07 14.89 8.13
C LYS A 11 5.97 14.62 9.63
N ARG A 12 6.16 13.35 10.02
CA ARG A 12 6.18 12.90 11.41
C ARG A 12 7.19 11.77 11.56
N GLY A 13 7.74 11.62 12.77
CA GLY A 13 8.62 10.50 13.12
C GLY A 13 7.86 9.17 13.13
N PHE A 14 8.61 8.08 13.22
CA PHE A 14 8.13 6.69 13.14
C PHE A 14 7.17 6.24 14.27
N GLY A 15 6.91 7.09 15.27
CA GLY A 15 6.00 6.79 16.38
C GLY A 15 4.54 6.53 15.96
N PRO A 16 3.66 6.15 16.91
CA PRO A 16 2.29 5.77 16.62
C PRO A 16 1.55 6.87 15.84
N LEU A 17 0.79 6.44 14.82
CA LEU A 17 -0.04 7.34 14.04
C LEU A 17 -1.12 7.96 14.94
N PRO A 18 -1.38 9.28 14.84
CA PRO A 18 -2.48 9.88 15.57
C PRO A 18 -3.81 9.20 15.22
N ALA A 19 -4.64 8.88 16.21
CA ALA A 19 -5.89 8.14 15.99
C ALA A 19 -6.84 8.82 14.99
N HIS A 20 -6.78 10.16 14.87
CA HIS A 20 -7.60 10.94 13.95
C HIS A 20 -7.05 11.01 12.50
N TRP A 21 -5.86 10.45 12.22
CA TRP A 21 -5.27 10.36 10.87
C TRP A 21 -5.87 9.17 10.11
N LEU A 22 -7.18 9.24 9.88
CA LEU A 22 -7.95 8.15 9.29
C LEU A 22 -7.69 7.95 7.79
N SER A 23 -7.04 8.91 7.12
CA SER A 23 -6.65 8.77 5.70
C SER A 23 -5.36 7.98 5.52
N GLU A 24 -4.56 7.88 6.57
CA GLU A 24 -3.23 7.26 6.62
C GLU A 24 -3.29 5.84 7.21
N GLN A 25 -4.47 5.43 7.68
CA GLN A 25 -4.73 4.09 8.19
C GLN A 25 -5.34 3.20 7.09
N PHE A 26 -4.81 1.98 6.97
CA PHE A 26 -5.24 1.01 5.97
C PHE A 26 -5.45 -0.35 6.62
N THR A 27 -6.60 -0.95 6.34
CA THR A 27 -6.81 -2.37 6.51
C THR A 27 -6.07 -3.09 5.39
N VAL A 28 -5.18 -4.02 5.76
CA VAL A 28 -4.55 -4.93 4.80
C VAL A 28 -5.55 -6.04 4.51
N VAL A 29 -5.90 -6.20 3.24
CA VAL A 29 -6.87 -7.19 2.76
C VAL A 29 -6.12 -8.22 1.93
N ASP A 30 -6.43 -9.50 2.15
CA ASP A 30 -5.96 -10.58 1.30
C ASP A 30 -6.51 -10.40 -0.13
N ALA A 31 -5.59 -10.24 -1.08
CA ALA A 31 -5.88 -10.07 -2.48
C ALA A 31 -5.66 -11.38 -3.27
N GLY A 32 -5.53 -12.52 -2.61
CA GLY A 32 -5.25 -13.81 -3.22
C GLY A 32 -3.88 -13.87 -3.89
N TYR A 33 -3.45 -15.07 -4.26
CA TYR A 33 -2.16 -15.31 -4.92
C TYR A 33 -0.95 -14.76 -4.13
N GLY A 34 -1.04 -14.70 -2.80
CA GLY A 34 0.00 -14.12 -1.93
C GLY A 34 0.14 -12.59 -2.05
N GLN A 35 -0.85 -11.91 -2.62
CA GLN A 35 -0.87 -10.46 -2.76
C GLN A 35 -1.77 -9.82 -1.71
N ILE A 36 -1.53 -8.54 -1.44
CA ILE A 36 -2.36 -7.72 -0.55
C ILE A 36 -3.02 -6.57 -1.30
N ALA A 37 -4.07 -6.01 -0.71
CA ALA A 37 -4.64 -4.72 -1.08
C ALA A 37 -4.78 -3.82 0.15
N PHE A 38 -4.59 -2.52 -0.03
CA PHE A 38 -4.76 -1.54 1.04
C PHE A 38 -6.12 -0.87 0.96
N TYR A 39 -6.97 -1.16 1.93
CA TYR A 39 -8.31 -0.60 2.05
C TYR A 39 -8.35 0.52 3.09
N ASN A 40 -8.86 1.68 2.72
CA ASN A 40 -9.11 2.76 3.68
C ASN A 40 -10.58 2.73 4.13
N ALA A 41 -10.82 2.46 5.41
CA ALA A 41 -12.16 2.33 5.97
C ALA A 41 -12.95 3.65 5.99
N ARG A 42 -12.29 4.78 6.22
CA ARG A 42 -12.92 6.11 6.22
C ARG A 42 -13.48 6.47 4.86
N TRP A 43 -12.73 6.18 3.80
CA TRP A 43 -13.10 6.51 2.42
C TRP A 43 -13.81 5.37 1.71
N ARG A 44 -13.80 4.17 2.28
CA ARG A 44 -14.36 2.92 1.72
C ARG A 44 -13.79 2.62 0.34
N ARG A 45 -12.47 2.72 0.17
CA ARG A 45 -11.77 2.61 -1.12
C ARG A 45 -10.46 1.86 -0.98
N PHE A 46 -10.07 1.16 -2.03
CA PHE A 46 -8.71 0.60 -2.14
C PHE A 46 -7.78 1.61 -2.81
N ILE A 47 -6.49 1.58 -2.46
CA ILE A 47 -5.47 2.24 -3.27
C ILE A 47 -5.19 1.42 -4.54
N ARG A 48 -4.79 2.08 -5.62
CA ARG A 48 -4.43 1.44 -6.88
C ARG A 48 -3.38 2.24 -7.64
N ILE A 49 -2.61 1.55 -8.48
CA ILE A 49 -1.79 2.21 -9.49
C ILE A 49 -2.67 2.61 -10.69
N SER A 50 -2.43 3.78 -11.25
CA SER A 50 -3.08 4.29 -12.45
C SER A 50 -2.04 5.02 -13.30
N GLY A 51 -1.38 4.27 -14.19
CA GLY A 51 -0.21 4.74 -14.92
C GLY A 51 0.93 5.07 -13.95
N SER A 52 1.48 6.29 -14.04
CA SER A 52 2.49 6.82 -13.13
C SER A 52 1.95 7.38 -11.81
N ASN A 53 0.65 7.24 -11.53
CA ASN A 53 0.01 7.82 -10.34
C ASN A 53 -0.46 6.76 -9.36
N LEU A 54 -0.53 7.13 -8.08
CA LEU A 54 -1.24 6.37 -7.06
C LEU A 54 -2.60 7.04 -6.79
N LYS A 55 -3.65 6.28 -7.03
CA LYS A 55 -5.04 6.73 -6.90
C LYS A 55 -5.84 5.78 -6.02
N THR A 56 -7.11 6.07 -5.84
CA THR A 56 -8.07 5.17 -5.20
C THR A 56 -9.10 4.64 -6.18
N THR A 57 -9.64 3.46 -5.91
CA THR A 57 -10.80 2.88 -6.61
C THR A 57 -12.05 3.73 -6.36
N SER A 58 -13.17 3.44 -7.04
CA SER A 58 -14.49 3.88 -6.55
C SER A 58 -14.81 3.25 -5.18
N THR A 59 -15.87 3.73 -4.53
CA THR A 59 -16.33 3.20 -3.23
C THR A 59 -16.64 1.70 -3.31
N ARG A 60 -16.13 0.94 -2.35
CA ARG A 60 -16.22 -0.52 -2.23
C ARG A 60 -16.29 -0.94 -0.75
N ALA A 61 -16.77 -2.15 -0.51
CA ALA A 61 -16.57 -2.81 0.78
C ALA A 61 -15.19 -3.47 0.82
N ALA A 62 -14.61 -3.63 2.03
CA ALA A 62 -13.32 -4.29 2.20
C ALA A 62 -13.32 -5.74 1.67
N THR A 63 -14.46 -6.42 1.77
CA THR A 63 -14.65 -7.80 1.27
C THR A 63 -14.92 -7.89 -0.23
N ASN A 64 -15.05 -6.76 -0.93
CA ASN A 64 -15.43 -6.72 -2.33
C ASN A 64 -14.28 -6.17 -3.19
N LEU A 65 -13.21 -6.96 -3.26
CA LEU A 65 -12.12 -6.76 -4.22
C LEU A 65 -12.35 -7.66 -5.44
N PRO A 66 -12.76 -7.13 -6.61
CA PRO A 66 -13.05 -7.96 -7.78
C PRO A 66 -11.82 -8.76 -8.24
N GLY A 67 -12.01 -10.06 -8.48
CA GLY A 67 -10.94 -10.99 -8.90
C GLY A 67 -10.06 -10.46 -10.04
N HIS A 68 -10.69 -9.91 -11.08
CA HIS A 68 -10.03 -9.40 -12.28
C HIS A 68 -9.33 -8.04 -12.13
N TRP A 69 -9.39 -7.38 -10.96
CA TRP A 69 -8.71 -6.11 -10.75
C TRP A 69 -7.25 -6.32 -10.37
N ALA A 70 -6.32 -6.02 -11.28
CA ALA A 70 -4.88 -6.11 -11.01
C ALA A 70 -4.32 -4.84 -10.34
N SER A 71 -4.81 -3.64 -10.73
CA SER A 71 -4.28 -2.35 -10.24
C SER A 71 -4.25 -2.09 -8.72
N PRO A 72 -5.13 -2.67 -7.88
CA PRO A 72 -5.07 -2.53 -6.42
C PRO A 72 -4.32 -3.67 -5.69
N ARG A 73 -3.76 -4.64 -6.42
CA ARG A 73 -3.04 -5.79 -5.82
C ARG A 73 -1.56 -5.49 -5.74
N PHE A 74 -0.94 -5.84 -4.63
CA PHE A 74 0.47 -5.58 -4.38
C PHE A 74 1.15 -6.81 -3.79
N THR A 75 2.31 -7.15 -4.34
CA THR A 75 3.24 -8.09 -3.72
C THR A 75 4.17 -7.31 -2.80
N VAL A 76 4.42 -7.86 -1.61
CA VAL A 76 5.27 -7.26 -0.58
C VAL A 76 6.69 -7.83 -0.71
N PHE A 77 7.68 -6.95 -0.77
CA PHE A 77 9.09 -7.33 -0.83
C PHE A 77 9.89 -6.71 0.32
N PRO A 78 10.77 -7.47 0.99
CA PRO A 78 11.77 -6.87 1.88
C PRO A 78 12.64 -5.89 1.11
N ALA A 79 12.82 -4.69 1.67
CA ALA A 79 13.63 -3.62 1.11
C ALA A 79 14.79 -3.24 2.05
N GLY A 80 15.27 -4.18 2.86
CA GLY A 80 16.40 -3.98 3.77
C GLY A 80 16.09 -3.05 4.95
N HIS A 81 16.91 -3.12 6.00
CA HIS A 81 16.82 -2.26 7.20
C HIS A 81 15.41 -2.21 7.85
N GLY A 82 14.68 -3.33 7.83
CA GLY A 82 13.31 -3.41 8.35
C GLY A 82 12.29 -2.58 7.57
N THR A 83 12.54 -2.37 6.27
CA THR A 83 11.60 -1.71 5.35
C THR A 83 11.07 -2.68 4.31
N PHE A 84 9.96 -2.31 3.70
CA PHE A 84 9.24 -3.07 2.70
C PHE A 84 8.93 -2.20 1.49
N ALA A 85 8.86 -2.82 0.32
CA ALA A 85 8.38 -2.21 -0.92
C ALA A 85 7.12 -2.93 -1.40
N PHE A 86 6.20 -2.17 -2.00
CA PHE A 86 4.92 -2.68 -2.48
C PHE A 86 4.86 -2.59 -3.99
N HIS A 87 4.93 -3.74 -4.67
CA HIS A 87 5.02 -3.84 -6.12
C HIS A 87 3.70 -4.28 -6.72
N ASN A 88 3.24 -3.61 -7.76
CA ASN A 88 2.14 -4.07 -8.59
C ASN A 88 2.70 -4.78 -9.82
N THR A 89 2.47 -6.08 -9.91
CA THR A 89 3.00 -6.94 -10.99
C THR A 89 2.53 -6.50 -12.37
N ASP A 90 1.26 -6.11 -12.50
CA ASP A 90 0.65 -5.71 -13.78
C ASP A 90 1.23 -4.40 -14.33
N ALA A 91 1.41 -3.40 -13.46
CA ALA A 91 2.04 -2.14 -13.83
C ALA A 91 3.58 -2.22 -13.87
N ASN A 92 4.16 -3.29 -13.36
CA ASN A 92 5.59 -3.49 -13.09
C ASN A 92 6.22 -2.31 -12.32
N ARG A 93 5.55 -1.80 -11.28
CA ARG A 93 5.92 -0.57 -10.56
C ARG A 93 5.71 -0.69 -9.06
N PHE A 94 6.50 0.06 -8.30
CA PHE A 94 6.36 0.21 -6.86
C PHE A 94 5.49 1.42 -6.47
N ILE A 95 4.84 1.34 -5.32
CA ILE A 95 4.30 2.52 -4.63
C ILE A 95 5.47 3.42 -4.22
N ARG A 96 5.31 4.74 -4.39
CA ARG A 96 6.33 5.72 -4.05
C ARG A 96 5.74 6.93 -3.33
N MET A 97 6.42 7.41 -2.29
CA MET A 97 6.07 8.63 -1.58
C MET A 97 7.09 9.73 -1.88
N THR A 98 6.74 10.63 -2.78
CA THR A 98 7.60 11.76 -3.16
C THR A 98 7.57 12.89 -2.14
N ASP A 99 8.36 13.92 -2.39
CA ASP A 99 8.30 15.18 -1.65
C ASP A 99 6.91 15.85 -1.72
N LYS A 100 6.16 15.65 -2.80
CA LYS A 100 4.88 16.32 -3.09
C LYS A 100 3.64 15.45 -2.91
N VAL A 101 3.66 14.24 -3.48
CA VAL A 101 2.49 13.34 -3.58
C VAL A 101 2.91 11.88 -3.45
N MET A 102 1.94 10.98 -3.30
CA MET A 102 2.20 9.57 -3.55
C MET A 102 1.91 9.24 -5.02
N ASP A 103 2.82 8.52 -5.64
CA ASP A 103 2.75 8.12 -7.04
C ASP A 103 3.29 6.70 -7.23
N SER A 104 3.60 6.31 -8.46
CA SER A 104 4.28 5.04 -8.75
C SER A 104 5.66 5.28 -9.34
N SER A 105 6.58 4.34 -9.08
CA SER A 105 7.94 4.39 -9.59
C SER A 105 7.99 4.28 -11.12
N ALA A 106 9.19 4.40 -11.70
CA ALA A 106 9.46 3.87 -13.03
C ALA A 106 9.26 2.34 -13.05
N THR A 107 9.09 1.75 -14.23
CA THR A 107 8.98 0.29 -14.35
C THR A 107 10.25 -0.39 -13.84
N LYS A 108 10.10 -1.38 -12.97
CA LYS A 108 11.23 -2.05 -12.34
C LYS A 108 10.85 -3.45 -11.88
N ASP A 109 11.73 -4.40 -12.18
CA ASP A 109 11.67 -5.74 -11.62
C ASP A 109 11.72 -5.67 -10.08
N PRO A 110 10.76 -6.31 -9.39
CA PRO A 110 10.69 -6.25 -7.94
C PRO A 110 11.94 -6.77 -7.22
N GLN A 111 12.68 -7.72 -7.82
CA GLN A 111 13.90 -8.29 -7.23
C GLN A 111 15.10 -7.34 -7.30
N ASN A 112 14.98 -6.28 -8.11
CA ASN A 112 16.07 -5.37 -8.44
C ASN A 112 15.79 -3.93 -7.94
N LEU A 113 15.19 -3.77 -6.75
CA LEU A 113 14.93 -2.45 -6.18
C LEU A 113 16.26 -1.69 -5.94
N PRO A 114 16.53 -0.55 -6.63
CA PRO A 114 17.80 0.15 -6.51
C PRO A 114 18.04 0.70 -5.10
N ASP A 115 19.27 0.66 -4.60
CA ASP A 115 19.60 1.21 -3.27
C ASP A 115 19.39 2.72 -3.18
N SER A 116 19.54 3.43 -4.29
CA SER A 116 19.25 4.87 -4.39
C SER A 116 17.75 5.21 -4.32
N TRP A 117 16.87 4.22 -4.49
CA TRP A 117 15.41 4.38 -4.40
C TRP A 117 14.97 4.30 -2.95
N SER A 118 14.85 5.46 -2.31
CA SER A 118 14.48 5.59 -0.90
C SER A 118 13.01 5.92 -0.68
N TRP A 119 12.28 6.35 -1.71
CA TRP A 119 10.89 6.79 -1.60
C TRP A 119 9.88 5.64 -1.73
N GLU A 120 10.35 4.48 -2.16
CA GLU A 120 9.62 3.23 -2.36
C GLU A 120 9.72 2.29 -1.15
N ARG A 121 10.49 2.70 -0.12
CA ARG A 121 10.78 1.91 1.07
C ARG A 121 9.95 2.42 2.23
N PHE A 122 9.09 1.55 2.76
CA PHE A 122 8.13 1.88 3.81
C PHE A 122 8.41 1.04 5.05
N LYS A 123 8.23 1.64 6.23
CA LYS A 123 8.06 0.87 7.47
C LYS A 123 6.58 0.69 7.75
N ILE A 124 6.24 -0.44 8.32
CA ILE A 124 4.86 -0.78 8.70
C ILE A 124 4.69 -0.49 10.18
N VAL A 125 3.60 0.20 10.52
CA VAL A 125 3.22 0.50 11.91
C VAL A 125 1.85 -0.09 12.14
N VAL A 126 1.76 -1.11 12.99
CA VAL A 126 0.48 -1.72 13.36
C VAL A 126 -0.23 -0.78 14.34
N VAL A 127 -1.42 -0.30 13.94
CA VAL A 127 -2.27 0.58 14.77
C VAL A 127 -3.35 -0.19 15.52
N SER A 128 -3.74 -1.36 15.01
CA SER A 128 -4.68 -2.29 15.62
C SER A 128 -4.61 -3.62 14.87
N GLU A 129 -4.90 -4.72 15.56
CA GLU A 129 -5.06 -6.03 14.93
C GLU A 129 -6.34 -6.09 14.09
N ALA A 130 -6.27 -6.83 12.97
CA ALA A 130 -7.45 -7.10 12.17
C ALA A 130 -8.42 -8.01 12.94
N THR A 131 -9.72 -7.74 12.83
CA THR A 131 -10.77 -8.54 13.49
C THR A 131 -10.95 -9.92 12.84
N GLN A 132 -10.41 -10.12 11.62
CA GLN A 132 -10.30 -11.40 10.93
C GLN A 132 -8.87 -11.53 10.39
N LYS A 133 -8.26 -12.71 10.58
CA LYS A 133 -6.98 -13.06 9.95
C LYS A 133 -7.24 -13.57 8.54
N ALA A 134 -6.29 -13.36 7.63
CA ALA A 134 -6.31 -14.04 6.33
C ALA A 134 -6.17 -15.56 6.55
N ASP A 135 -6.83 -16.35 5.71
CA ASP A 135 -6.83 -17.81 5.79
C ASP A 135 -5.52 -18.44 5.24
N ASP A 136 -4.65 -17.63 4.62
CA ASP A 136 -3.37 -18.04 4.05
C ASP A 136 -2.20 -17.98 5.06
N VAL A 137 -1.11 -18.67 4.70
CA VAL A 137 0.17 -18.86 5.44
C VAL A 137 0.50 -17.66 6.33
N SER A 138 0.80 -17.90 7.61
CA SER A 138 1.18 -16.85 8.57
C SER A 138 2.29 -15.94 8.03
N TRP A 139 1.91 -14.76 7.54
CA TRP A 139 2.83 -13.67 7.26
C TRP A 139 2.77 -12.71 8.44
N SER A 140 3.91 -12.48 9.08
CA SER A 140 4.07 -11.41 10.06
C SER A 140 4.97 -10.33 9.48
N PHE A 141 4.79 -9.10 9.97
CA PHE A 141 5.72 -7.99 9.71
C PHE A 141 6.79 -7.88 10.81
N ASP A 142 6.97 -8.96 11.58
CA ASP A 142 7.93 -9.08 12.69
C ASP A 142 9.35 -9.35 12.20
#